data_AF-A0AAE1W2N4-F1
#
_entry.id   AF-A0AAE1W2N4-F1
#
_cell.length_a   1.000
_cell.length_b   1.000
_cell.length_c   1.000
_cell.angle_alpha   90.00
_cell.angle_beta   90.00
_cell.angle_gamma   90.00
#
_symmetry.space_group_name_H-M   'P 1'
#
loop_
_entity.id
_entity.type
_entity.pdbx_description
1 polymer ?
#
loop_
_entity_poly.entity_id
_entity_poly.type
_entity_poly.pdbx_seq_one_letter_code
_entity_poly.pdbx_strand_id
1 'polypeptide(L)'
;MRAERRELWDEIRHIDPGNEPWLLGGDFNTILGAHERKGGAAPKIRTMEDFSDMLIDCGLQDAGFEGAQFTWSRNRLWQQLDRFLYSHTWLHSFPLTRIQHLTINVSDHCPLLLTASDENKKGPTLFRFQNMWTKHHDFRNCVTTSW
;
A
#
# COMPACT_ATOMS: atom_id res chain seq x y z
N MET A 1 21.08 13.45 -7.29
CA MET A 1 19.91 12.96 -8.08
C MET A 1 20.01 11.53 -8.65
N ARG A 2 21.06 11.08 -9.35
CA ARG A 2 21.21 9.66 -9.77
C ARG A 2 22.17 8.86 -8.88
N ALA A 3 23.26 9.47 -8.43
CA ALA A 3 24.20 8.85 -7.48
C ALA A 3 23.50 8.56 -6.15
N GLU A 4 22.90 9.58 -5.53
CA GLU A 4 22.07 9.45 -4.32
C GLU A 4 20.98 8.37 -4.39
N ARG A 5 20.39 8.13 -5.58
CA ARG A 5 19.39 7.06 -5.74
C ARG A 5 20.01 5.68 -5.76
N ARG A 6 21.20 5.52 -6.33
CA ARG A 6 21.91 4.23 -6.28
C ARG A 6 22.37 3.95 -4.85
N GLU A 7 22.82 4.97 -4.14
CA GLU A 7 23.14 4.86 -2.71
C GLU A 7 21.93 4.39 -1.92
N LEU A 8 20.74 4.97 -2.14
CA LEU A 8 19.50 4.47 -1.54
C LEU A 8 19.19 3.01 -1.91
N TRP A 9 19.36 2.62 -3.18
CA TRP A 9 19.17 1.22 -3.60
C TRP A 9 20.13 0.28 -2.91
N ASP A 10 21.39 0.70 -2.77
CA ASP A 10 22.40 -0.08 -2.07
C ASP A 10 22.04 -0.16 -0.58
N GLU A 11 21.63 0.93 0.07
CA GLU A 11 21.16 0.91 1.47
C GLU A 11 19.98 -0.05 1.67
N ILE A 12 18.99 -0.05 0.79
CA ILE A 12 17.85 -0.96 0.87
C ILE A 12 18.29 -2.42 0.71
N ARG A 13 19.25 -2.72 -0.18
CA ARG A 13 19.82 -4.08 -0.33
C ARG A 13 20.52 -4.59 0.92
N HIS A 14 21.00 -3.69 1.79
CA HIS A 14 21.64 -4.07 3.04
C HIS A 14 20.64 -4.28 4.19
N ILE A 15 19.34 -4.02 3.97
CA ILE A 15 18.30 -4.33 4.94
C ILE A 15 18.08 -5.84 4.92
N ASP A 16 18.39 -6.49 6.04
CA ASP A 16 18.08 -7.91 6.26
C ASP A 16 16.89 -8.03 7.23
N PRO A 17 15.66 -8.23 6.72
CA PRO A 17 14.49 -8.49 7.54
C PRO A 17 14.43 -9.94 8.06
N GLY A 18 15.39 -10.80 7.67
CA GLY A 18 15.33 -12.23 7.92
C GLY A 18 14.08 -12.85 7.28
N ASN A 19 13.34 -13.62 8.07
CA ASN A 19 12.09 -14.25 7.63
C ASN A 19 10.85 -13.42 7.99
N GLU A 20 11.01 -12.21 8.53
CA GLU A 20 9.87 -11.39 8.93
C GLU A 20 9.15 -10.77 7.71
N PRO A 21 7.82 -10.59 7.79
CA PRO A 21 7.07 -9.73 6.87
C PRO A 21 7.67 -8.32 6.83
N TRP A 22 8.04 -7.82 5.65
CA TRP A 22 8.50 -6.44 5.51
C TRP A 22 7.92 -5.78 4.26
N LEU A 23 7.76 -4.46 4.39
CA LEU A 23 7.18 -3.59 3.38
C LEU A 23 7.86 -2.23 3.44
N LEU A 24 8.13 -1.67 2.27
CA LEU A 24 8.65 -0.33 2.07
C LEU A 24 7.58 0.53 1.43
N GLY A 25 7.44 1.77 1.86
CA GLY A 25 6.46 2.70 1.31
C GLY A 25 7.00 4.11 1.26
N GLY A 26 6.75 4.80 0.14
CA GLY A 26 7.13 6.21 0.00
C GLY A 26 7.32 6.63 -1.45
N ASP A 27 7.91 7.81 -1.61
CA ASP A 27 8.32 8.39 -2.88
C ASP A 27 9.70 7.86 -3.30
N PHE A 28 9.71 7.01 -4.32
CA PHE A 28 10.94 6.42 -4.88
C PHE A 28 11.55 7.28 -6.00
N ASN A 29 10.88 8.37 -6.40
CA ASN A 29 11.29 9.28 -7.47
C ASN A 29 11.68 8.57 -8.79
N THR A 30 11.11 7.38 -9.01
CA THR A 30 11.44 6.47 -10.11
C THR A 30 10.20 5.68 -10.51
N ILE A 31 10.07 5.44 -11.82
CA ILE A 31 8.99 4.62 -12.40
C ILE A 31 9.53 3.22 -12.73
N LEU A 32 8.70 2.19 -12.69
CA LEU A 32 9.03 0.82 -13.12
C LEU A 32 8.84 0.61 -14.62
N GLY A 33 7.99 1.39 -15.26
CA GLY A 33 7.71 1.22 -16.69
C GLY A 33 7.30 2.51 -17.38
N ALA A 34 7.47 2.55 -18.70
CA ALA A 34 7.13 3.73 -19.49
C ALA A 34 5.65 4.13 -19.41
N HIS A 35 4.75 3.17 -19.15
CA HIS A 35 3.32 3.39 -18.98
C HIS A 35 2.98 4.20 -17.72
N GLU A 36 3.86 4.21 -16.71
CA GLU A 36 3.73 4.98 -15.47
C GLU A 36 4.12 6.46 -15.64
N ARG A 37 4.33 6.92 -16.88
CA ARG A 37 4.64 8.31 -17.21
C ARG A 37 3.78 8.79 -18.35
N LYS A 38 3.27 10.02 -18.21
CA LYS A 38 2.55 10.72 -19.28
C LYS A 38 3.12 12.12 -19.47
N GLY A 39 3.47 12.45 -20.72
CA GLY A 39 4.07 13.73 -21.09
C GLY A 39 5.59 13.80 -20.84
N GLY A 40 6.17 14.94 -21.25
CA GLY A 40 7.62 15.18 -21.19
C GLY A 40 8.43 14.27 -22.14
N ALA A 41 9.75 14.25 -21.93
CA ALA A 41 10.66 13.38 -22.67
C ALA A 41 10.47 11.89 -22.31
N ALA A 42 10.94 11.00 -23.19
CA ALA A 42 10.95 9.56 -22.93
C ALA A 42 11.72 9.22 -21.64
N PRO A 43 11.23 8.26 -20.83
CA PRO A 43 11.91 7.85 -19.61
C PRO A 43 13.22 7.13 -19.93
N LYS A 44 14.19 7.26 -19.02
CA LYS A 44 15.49 6.59 -19.14
C LYS A 44 15.35 5.12 -18.73
N ILE A 45 15.50 4.22 -19.69
CA ILE A 45 15.39 2.76 -19.49
C ILE A 45 16.25 2.30 -18.32
N ARG A 46 17.54 2.69 -18.31
CA ARG A 46 18.47 2.29 -17.26
C ARG A 46 18.05 2.69 -15.84
N THR A 47 17.32 3.79 -15.65
CA THR A 47 16.83 4.16 -14.31
C THR A 47 15.71 3.22 -13.84
N MET A 48 14.90 2.73 -14.78
CA MET A 48 13.85 1.76 -14.49
C MET A 48 14.47 0.39 -14.21
N GLU A 49 15.44 -0.04 -15.01
CA GLU A 49 16.22 -1.27 -14.79
C GLU A 49 16.91 -1.25 -13.42
N ASP A 50 17.65 -0.18 -13.09
CA ASP A 50 18.33 -0.03 -11.78
C ASP A 50 17.33 -0.19 -10.60
N PHE A 51 16.06 0.23 -10.77
CA PHE A 51 15.01 0.09 -9.75
C PHE A 51 14.39 -1.31 -9.73
N SER A 52 14.08 -1.88 -10.90
CA SER A 52 13.60 -3.26 -11.02
C SER A 52 14.60 -4.27 -10.45
N ASP A 53 15.89 -4.08 -10.71
CA ASP A 53 16.97 -4.93 -10.18
C ASP A 53 16.99 -4.85 -8.65
N MET A 54 16.85 -3.65 -8.07
CA MET A 54 16.77 -3.50 -6.61
C MET A 54 15.59 -4.27 -6.01
N LEU A 55 14.39 -4.19 -6.62
CA LEU A 55 13.23 -4.96 -6.17
C LEU A 55 13.53 -6.47 -6.18
N ILE A 56 14.14 -6.96 -7.27
CA ILE A 56 14.51 -8.38 -7.42
C ILE A 56 15.53 -8.79 -6.35
N ASP A 57 16.60 -8.01 -6.19
CA ASP A 57 17.67 -8.28 -5.21
C ASP A 57 17.12 -8.36 -3.78
N CYS A 58 16.11 -7.55 -3.47
CA CYS A 58 15.49 -7.49 -2.14
C CYS A 58 14.30 -8.46 -1.97
N GLY A 59 13.93 -9.22 -3.01
CA GLY A 59 12.73 -10.08 -2.98
C GLY A 59 11.43 -9.30 -2.76
N LEU A 60 11.39 -8.05 -3.23
CA LEU A 60 10.26 -7.14 -3.14
C LEU A 60 9.45 -7.12 -4.43
N GLN A 61 8.15 -6.93 -4.30
CA GLN A 61 7.24 -6.72 -5.41
C GLN A 61 6.39 -5.48 -5.20
N ASP A 62 5.98 -4.85 -6.31
CA ASP A 62 5.04 -3.73 -6.29
C ASP A 62 3.68 -4.19 -5.78
N ALA A 63 3.12 -3.45 -4.81
CA ALA A 63 1.86 -3.82 -4.18
C ALA A 63 0.63 -3.61 -5.07
N GLY A 64 0.78 -2.98 -6.22
CA GLY A 64 -0.32 -2.47 -7.01
C GLY A 64 -1.06 -1.35 -6.29
N PHE A 65 -2.16 -0.90 -6.90
CA PHE A 65 -2.99 0.17 -6.35
C PHE A 65 -4.39 0.16 -6.95
N GLU A 66 -5.26 0.90 -6.28
CA GLU A 66 -6.57 1.29 -6.78
C GLU A 66 -6.69 2.81 -6.86
N GLY A 67 -7.42 3.29 -7.87
CA GLY A 67 -7.64 4.71 -8.09
C GLY A 67 -6.82 5.26 -9.25
N ALA A 68 -6.34 6.50 -9.11
CA ALA A 68 -5.64 7.20 -10.18
C ALA A 68 -4.28 6.57 -10.47
N GLN A 69 -3.91 6.41 -11.75
CA GLN A 69 -2.64 5.79 -12.14
C GLN A 69 -1.39 6.56 -11.68
N PHE A 70 -1.46 7.90 -11.65
CA PHE A 70 -0.32 8.74 -11.37
C PHE A 70 -0.41 9.28 -9.95
N THR A 71 0.69 9.22 -9.21
CA THR A 71 0.78 9.74 -7.84
C THR A 71 1.36 11.13 -7.80
N TRP A 72 2.07 11.55 -8.85
CA TRP A 72 2.68 12.86 -8.94
C TRP A 72 2.31 13.57 -10.24
N SER A 73 2.10 14.88 -10.18
CA SER A 73 1.92 15.70 -11.38
C SER A 73 2.45 17.11 -11.25
N ARG A 74 3.07 17.60 -12.32
CA ARG A 74 3.48 19.01 -12.45
C ARG A 74 3.34 19.47 -13.88
N ASN A 75 2.56 20.54 -14.08
CA ASN A 75 2.23 21.09 -15.40
C ASN A 75 1.61 20.04 -16.33
N ARG A 76 2.35 19.59 -17.36
CA ARG A 76 1.91 18.60 -18.35
C ARG A 76 2.68 17.27 -18.24
N LEU A 77 3.20 16.98 -17.05
CA LEU A 77 3.93 15.76 -16.74
C LEU A 77 3.25 15.06 -15.56
N TRP A 78 2.97 13.77 -15.72
CA TRP A 78 2.38 12.91 -14.69
C TRP A 78 3.23 11.65 -14.55
N GLN A 79 3.46 11.20 -13.32
CA GLN A 79 4.27 10.02 -13.01
C GLN A 79 3.71 9.25 -11.80
N GLN A 80 3.91 7.93 -11.76
CA GLN A 80 3.72 7.12 -10.55
C GLN A 80 5.05 6.99 -9.82
N LEU A 81 5.29 7.86 -8.82
CA LEU A 81 6.55 7.93 -8.08
C LEU A 81 6.44 7.30 -6.69
N ASP A 82 5.24 7.33 -6.13
CA ASP A 82 4.92 6.81 -4.82
C ASP A 82 4.35 5.40 -4.96
N ARG A 83 4.81 4.47 -4.12
CA ARG A 83 4.29 3.09 -4.09
C ARG A 83 4.58 2.42 -2.76
N PHE A 84 3.92 1.28 -2.56
CA PHE A 84 4.30 0.32 -1.54
C PHE A 84 4.92 -0.90 -2.22
N LEU A 85 6.01 -1.40 -1.65
CA LEU A 85 6.71 -2.61 -2.06
C LEU A 85 6.64 -3.58 -0.88
N TYR A 86 6.38 -4.86 -1.14
CA TYR A 86 6.32 -5.85 -0.07
C TYR A 86 7.06 -7.13 -0.43
N SER A 87 7.49 -7.86 0.60
CA SER A 87 8.05 -9.19 0.42
C SER A 87 6.97 -10.25 0.20
N HIS A 88 7.38 -11.42 -0.28
CA HIS A 88 6.48 -12.55 -0.33
C HIS A 88 5.95 -12.95 1.07
N THR A 89 6.78 -12.84 2.12
CA THR A 89 6.37 -13.09 3.51
C THR A 89 5.29 -12.12 4.00
N TRP A 90 5.32 -10.86 3.56
CA TRP A 90 4.26 -9.89 3.83
C TRP A 90 2.92 -10.33 3.26
N LEU A 91 2.88 -10.73 1.99
CA LEU A 91 1.64 -11.16 1.35
C LEU A 91 1.03 -12.38 2.05
N HIS A 92 1.86 -13.30 2.54
CA HIS A 92 1.39 -14.45 3.31
C HIS A 92 0.78 -14.04 4.66
N SER A 93 1.35 -13.05 5.35
CA SER A 93 0.83 -12.55 6.63
C SER A 93 -0.37 -11.63 6.50
N PHE A 94 -0.46 -10.88 5.41
CA PHE A 94 -1.51 -9.90 5.14
C PHE A 94 -2.08 -10.07 3.72
N PRO A 95 -2.78 -11.19 3.45
CA PRO A 95 -3.29 -11.50 2.10
C PRO A 95 -4.29 -10.46 1.60
N LEU A 96 -4.97 -9.75 2.51
CA LEU A 96 -5.90 -8.67 2.19
C LEU A 96 -5.20 -7.30 2.20
N THR A 97 -4.03 -7.23 1.56
CA THR A 97 -3.31 -5.96 1.36
C THR A 97 -3.92 -5.17 0.20
N ARG A 98 -4.24 -3.91 0.44
CA ARG A 98 -4.84 -2.99 -0.54
C ARG A 98 -4.20 -1.61 -0.43
N ILE A 99 -3.78 -1.06 -1.57
CA ILE A 99 -3.27 0.32 -1.68
C ILE A 99 -4.31 1.17 -2.42
N GLN A 100 -4.66 2.32 -1.89
CA GLN A 100 -5.55 3.27 -2.55
C GLN A 100 -4.84 4.61 -2.76
N HIS A 101 -4.90 5.12 -3.98
CA HIS A 101 -4.46 6.49 -4.30
C HIS A 101 -5.60 7.45 -3.98
N LEU A 102 -5.39 8.31 -2.99
CA LEU A 102 -6.38 9.29 -2.54
C LEU A 102 -6.34 10.54 -3.41
N THR A 103 -7.45 11.30 -3.43
CA THR A 103 -7.57 12.50 -4.24
C THR A 103 -6.60 13.60 -3.81
N ILE A 104 -5.98 14.25 -4.80
CA ILE A 104 -5.06 15.38 -4.61
C ILE A 104 -5.85 16.64 -4.25
N ASN A 105 -5.52 17.29 -3.14
CA ASN A 105 -6.12 18.58 -2.76
C ASN A 105 -5.13 19.76 -2.73
N VAL A 106 -3.85 19.56 -2.37
CA VAL A 106 -2.92 20.67 -2.11
C VAL A 106 -1.45 20.40 -2.49
N SER A 107 -1.07 19.13 -2.69
CA SER A 107 0.30 18.72 -3.02
C SER A 107 0.42 18.36 -4.52
N ASP A 108 1.63 18.35 -5.06
CA ASP A 108 1.91 17.74 -6.37
C ASP A 108 1.95 16.21 -6.29
N HIS A 109 1.98 15.64 -5.09
CA HIS A 109 1.79 14.21 -4.79
C HIS A 109 0.38 13.87 -4.28
N CYS A 110 -0.10 12.67 -4.59
CA CYS A 110 -1.31 12.09 -4.04
C CYS A 110 -0.97 11.23 -2.79
N PRO A 111 -1.78 11.27 -1.72
CA PRO A 111 -1.58 10.39 -0.58
C PRO A 111 -1.92 8.94 -0.92
N LEU A 112 -1.14 7.99 -0.38
CA LEU A 112 -1.41 6.56 -0.50
C LEU A 112 -1.96 6.02 0.82
N LEU A 113 -3.06 5.25 0.76
CA LEU A 113 -3.63 4.55 1.91
C LEU A 113 -3.35 3.04 1.78
N LEU A 114 -2.52 2.51 2.69
CA LEU A 114 -2.31 1.07 2.87
C LEU A 114 -3.35 0.53 3.87
N THR A 115 -4.11 -0.48 3.45
CA THR A 115 -4.92 -1.33 4.33
C THR A 115 -4.37 -2.74 4.26
N ALA A 116 -4.09 -3.35 5.41
CA ALA A 116 -3.58 -4.72 5.51
C ALA A 116 -4.28 -5.46 6.64
N SER A 117 -4.75 -6.68 6.38
CA SER A 117 -5.35 -7.53 7.40
C SER A 117 -4.99 -9.00 7.20
N ASP A 118 -4.90 -9.70 8.32
CA ASP A 118 -4.76 -11.15 8.42
C ASP A 118 -6.15 -11.77 8.42
N GLU A 119 -6.43 -12.69 7.49
CA GLU A 119 -7.72 -13.40 7.41
C GLU A 119 -8.06 -14.15 8.69
N ASN A 120 -7.05 -14.62 9.43
CA ASN A 120 -7.20 -15.39 10.66
C ASN A 120 -7.49 -14.51 11.88
N LYS A 121 -7.29 -13.20 11.79
CA LYS A 121 -7.60 -12.23 12.85
C LYS A 121 -8.93 -11.54 12.61
N LYS A 122 -9.98 -12.30 12.27
CA LYS A 122 -11.32 -11.87 12.62
C LYS A 122 -11.39 -11.87 14.14
N GLY A 123 -11.12 -10.72 14.76
CA GLY A 123 -11.42 -10.50 16.18
C GLY A 123 -12.86 -10.95 16.47
N PRO A 124 -13.19 -11.28 17.73
CA PRO A 124 -14.52 -11.76 18.07
C PRO A 124 -15.55 -10.82 17.46
N THR A 125 -16.48 -11.37 16.67
CA THR A 125 -17.57 -10.58 16.10
C THR A 125 -18.24 -9.87 17.25
N LEU A 126 -18.18 -8.53 17.25
CA LEU A 126 -18.83 -7.73 18.28
C LEU A 126 -20.31 -8.15 18.32
N PHE A 127 -20.79 -8.60 19.47
CA PHE A 127 -22.21 -8.81 19.67
C PHE A 127 -22.90 -7.45 19.51
N ARG A 128 -23.65 -7.31 18.43
CA ARG A 128 -24.42 -6.11 18.11
C ARG A 128 -25.89 -6.51 18.05
N PHE A 129 -26.72 -5.84 18.82
CA PHE A 129 -28.17 -5.95 18.73
C PHE A 129 -28.77 -4.55 18.63
N GLN A 130 -29.96 -4.43 18.03
CA GLN A 130 -30.63 -3.15 17.90
C GLN A 130 -31.05 -2.64 19.28
N ASN A 131 -30.59 -1.45 19.67
CA ASN A 131 -30.90 -0.89 20.99
C ASN A 131 -32.40 -0.67 21.20
N MET A 132 -33.20 -0.59 20.13
CA MET A 132 -34.66 -0.51 20.23
C MET A 132 -35.26 -1.68 21.03
N TRP A 133 -34.63 -2.86 20.99
CA TRP A 133 -35.11 -4.03 21.72
C TRP A 133 -35.09 -3.84 23.22
N THR A 134 -34.16 -3.05 23.77
CA THR A 134 -34.14 -2.73 25.21
C THR A 134 -35.39 -1.99 25.69
N LYS A 135 -36.11 -1.34 24.77
CA LYS A 135 -37.34 -0.59 25.04
C LYS A 135 -38.60 -1.43 24.83
N HIS A 136 -38.49 -2.65 24.30
CA HIS A 136 -39.64 -3.53 24.13
C HIS A 136 -40.10 -4.04 25.49
N HIS A 137 -41.42 -4.03 25.74
CA HIS A 137 -42.01 -4.40 27.03
C HIS A 137 -41.60 -5.81 27.49
N ASP A 138 -41.48 -6.75 26.55
CA ASP A 138 -41.07 -8.13 26.83
C ASP A 138 -39.57 -8.39 26.86
N PHE A 139 -38.72 -7.39 26.60
CA PHE A 139 -37.27 -7.59 26.49
C PHE A 139 -36.67 -8.25 27.72
N ARG A 140 -37.03 -7.75 28.90
CA ARG A 140 -36.52 -8.28 30.17
C ARG A 140 -36.96 -9.73 30.40
N ASN A 141 -38.20 -10.05 30.03
CA ASN A 141 -38.75 -11.39 30.20
C ASN A 141 -38.03 -12.38 29.28
N CYS A 142 -37.90 -12.01 27.99
CA CYS A 142 -37.19 -12.78 26.97
C CYS A 142 -35.74 -13.09 27.35
N VAL A 143 -35.00 -12.09 27.87
CA VAL A 143 -33.62 -12.28 28.35
C VAL A 143 -33.58 -13.27 29.52
N THR A 144 -34.46 -13.09 30.51
CA THR A 144 -34.46 -13.93 31.73
C THR A 144 -34.83 -15.39 31.44
N THR A 145 -35.67 -15.64 30.42
CA THR A 145 -36.10 -17.01 30.08
C THR A 145 -35.15 -17.73 29.12
N SER A 146 -34.29 -17.01 28.39
CA SER A 146 -33.50 -17.57 27.29
C SER A 146 -32.00 -17.62 27.56
N TRP A 147 -31.53 -16.97 28.63
CA TRP A 147 -30.12 -16.83 28.99
C TRP A 147 -29.86 -17.22 30.44
#